data_AF-A0A1D2QDE3-F1
#
_entry.id   AF-A0A1D2QDE3-F1
#
_cell.length_a   1.000
_cell.length_b   1.000
_cell.length_c   1.000
_cell.angle_alpha   90.00
_cell.angle_beta   90.00
_cell.angle_gamma   90.00
#
_symmetry.space_group_name_H-M   'P 1'
#
loop_
_entity.id
_entity.type
_entity.pdbx_description
1 polymer ?
#
loop_
_entity_poly.entity_id
_entity_poly.type
_entity_poly.pdbx_seq_one_letter_code
_entity_poly.pdbx_strand_id
1 'polypeptide(L)'
;MFSSIQNGITVAQSVRTEIQEKRVTFLAGSIAYHAFISLLPLLLLAFLAFAAIGSNNVQTQVISFAKSLSPAIGDLAKTTLESEQGRASASIVGILTLTWGALKIFRGLHTAFSEIYAAETDESILDQVRDGLIVLFTIGFAVIATIVAGALLALFPAVPFIKLLNPLVLIVALAIAFFPMYYLFPSVETTPRGVLPGTVFAAVGWTALQGLFQIYVQVVGSSASGVLGAVLLLVTWLYFSGLVLLIGAVLNAVLSHRTETANEQTKTRQRPLNRDEAARYVLLIRERVFGRYERIEPIEVPADESFLTSITERPATVELIEEISKTDDGKRYEIRVRWNENSDEKAK
;
A
#
# COMPACT_ATOMS: atom_id res chain seq x y z
N MET A 1 5.22 -29.72 9.25
CA MET A 1 6.32 -28.72 9.10
C MET A 1 6.53 -28.34 7.63
N PHE A 2 6.61 -29.30 6.70
CA PHE A 2 6.76 -29.02 5.26
C PHE A 2 5.62 -28.19 4.62
N SER A 3 4.35 -28.39 5.01
CA SER A 3 3.22 -27.60 4.48
C SER A 3 3.24 -26.12 4.91
N SER A 4 3.70 -25.83 6.14
CA SER A 4 3.81 -24.44 6.63
C SER A 4 4.93 -23.66 5.95
N ILE A 5 5.99 -24.35 5.51
CA ILE A 5 7.13 -23.75 4.79
C ILE A 5 6.73 -23.49 3.32
N GLN A 6 6.03 -24.42 2.67
CA GLN A 6 5.49 -24.21 1.33
C GLN A 6 4.51 -23.03 1.28
N ASN A 7 3.60 -22.93 2.25
CA ASN A 7 2.69 -21.79 2.36
C ASN A 7 3.44 -20.45 2.56
N GLY A 8 4.52 -20.44 3.34
CA GLY A 8 5.33 -19.23 3.54
C GLY A 8 6.04 -18.76 2.28
N ILE A 9 6.58 -19.70 1.48
CA ILE A 9 7.22 -19.39 0.19
C ILE A 9 6.19 -18.84 -0.80
N THR A 10 5.00 -19.44 -0.88
CA THR A 10 3.92 -18.94 -1.73
C THR A 10 3.50 -17.53 -1.33
N VAL A 11 3.33 -17.25 -0.02
CA VAL A 11 3.00 -15.89 0.45
C VAL A 11 4.10 -14.90 0.08
N ALA A 12 5.37 -15.23 0.28
CA ALA A 12 6.47 -14.32 -0.07
C ALA A 12 6.54 -14.05 -1.58
N GLN A 13 6.29 -15.06 -2.42
CA GLN A 13 6.22 -14.92 -3.88
C GLN A 13 5.03 -14.05 -4.29
N SER A 14 3.86 -14.24 -3.68
CA SER A 14 2.67 -13.41 -3.93
C SER A 14 2.91 -11.96 -3.51
N VAL A 15 3.47 -11.72 -2.32
CA VAL A 15 3.83 -10.37 -1.85
C VAL A 15 4.80 -9.69 -2.81
N ARG A 16 5.83 -10.40 -3.28
CA ARG A 16 6.78 -9.85 -4.27
C ARG A 16 6.08 -9.48 -5.57
N THR A 17 5.18 -10.32 -6.05
CA THR A 17 4.44 -10.11 -7.30
C THR A 17 3.56 -8.87 -7.18
N GLU A 18 2.81 -8.75 -6.09
CA GLU A 18 1.94 -7.61 -5.82
C GLU A 18 2.71 -6.31 -5.64
N ILE A 19 3.88 -6.32 -4.99
CA ILE A 19 4.76 -5.15 -4.90
C ILE A 19 5.11 -4.61 -6.29
N GLN A 20 5.34 -5.50 -7.26
CA GLN A 20 5.68 -5.13 -8.64
C GLN A 20 4.44 -4.68 -9.42
N GLU A 21 3.36 -5.48 -9.40
CA GLU A 21 2.12 -5.21 -10.13
C GLU A 21 1.47 -3.88 -9.66
N LYS A 22 1.46 -3.64 -8.34
CA LYS A 22 0.91 -2.41 -7.73
C LYS A 22 1.90 -1.25 -7.65
N ARG A 23 3.11 -1.39 -8.22
CA ARG A 23 4.16 -0.35 -8.27
C ARG A 23 4.42 0.29 -6.89
N VAL A 24 4.49 -0.53 -5.85
CA VAL A 24 4.58 -0.07 -4.46
C VAL A 24 5.78 0.82 -4.20
N THR A 25 6.91 0.57 -4.87
CA THR A 25 8.11 1.41 -4.79
C THR A 25 7.88 2.82 -5.33
N PHE A 26 7.07 2.97 -6.38
CA PHE A 26 6.70 4.29 -6.92
C PHE A 26 5.74 5.02 -5.98
N LEU A 27 4.74 4.33 -5.44
CA LEU A 27 3.81 4.87 -4.44
C LEU A 27 4.56 5.38 -3.19
N ALA A 28 5.51 4.59 -2.68
CA ALA A 28 6.37 4.99 -1.56
C ALA A 28 7.17 6.28 -1.87
N GLY A 29 7.69 6.40 -3.10
CA GLY A 29 8.38 7.61 -3.57
C GLY A 29 7.48 8.85 -3.58
N SER A 30 6.24 8.70 -4.06
CA SER A 30 5.25 9.79 -4.07
C SER A 30 4.91 10.26 -2.64
N ILE A 31 4.66 9.32 -1.73
CA ILE A 31 4.39 9.63 -0.31
C ILE A 31 5.59 10.33 0.32
N ALA A 32 6.82 9.85 0.08
CA ALA A 32 8.03 10.45 0.61
C ALA A 32 8.25 11.88 0.09
N TYR A 33 7.99 12.14 -1.20
CA TYR A 33 8.05 13.48 -1.77
C TYR A 33 7.05 14.43 -1.10
N HIS A 34 5.80 14.01 -0.94
CA HIS A 34 4.77 14.83 -0.28
C HIS A 34 5.08 15.06 1.21
N ALA A 35 5.60 14.05 1.91
CA ALA A 35 6.09 14.17 3.28
C ALA A 35 7.22 15.20 3.38
N PHE A 36 8.23 15.11 2.51
CA PHE A 36 9.36 16.01 2.49
C PHE A 36 8.94 17.48 2.26
N ILE A 37 8.08 17.74 1.27
CA ILE A 37 7.58 19.09 0.98
C ILE A 37 6.77 19.65 2.16
N SER A 38 6.04 18.80 2.88
CA SER A 38 5.23 19.21 4.05
C SER A 38 6.07 19.52 5.30
N LEU A 39 7.29 18.98 5.39
CA LEU A 39 8.17 19.24 6.53
C LEU A 39 8.63 20.70 6.61
N LEU A 40 8.85 21.37 5.46
CA LEU A 40 9.31 22.76 5.45
C LEU A 40 8.32 23.72 6.16
N PRO A 41 7.03 23.77 5.79
CA PRO A 41 6.06 24.61 6.50
C PRO A 41 5.82 24.12 7.94
N LEU A 42 5.89 22.82 8.22
CA LEU A 42 5.79 22.30 9.59
C LEU A 42 6.91 22.83 10.49
N LEU A 43 8.16 22.77 10.03
CA LEU A 43 9.31 23.27 10.76
C LEU A 43 9.23 24.78 10.99
N LEU A 44 8.79 25.54 9.97
CA LEU A 44 8.55 26.98 10.09
C LEU A 44 7.51 27.28 11.18
N LEU A 45 6.37 26.58 11.19
CA LEU A 45 5.32 26.79 12.17
C LEU A 45 5.74 26.37 13.58
N ALA A 46 6.38 25.20 13.73
CA ALA A 46 6.92 24.75 15.00
C ALA A 46 7.87 25.81 15.58
N PHE A 47 8.72 26.36 14.73
CA PHE A 47 9.63 27.43 15.10
C PHE A 47 8.93 28.73 15.49
N LEU A 48 7.95 29.21 14.72
CA LEU A 48 7.17 30.40 15.07
C LEU A 48 6.46 30.21 16.41
N ALA A 49 5.98 29.01 16.71
CA ALA A 49 5.42 28.65 18.00
C ALA A 49 6.47 28.72 19.12
N PHE A 50 7.67 28.17 18.93
CA PHE A 50 8.76 28.27 19.92
C PHE A 50 9.25 29.71 20.13
N ALA A 51 9.32 30.51 19.07
CA ALA A 51 9.70 31.92 19.15
C ALA A 51 8.68 32.73 19.97
N ALA A 52 7.38 32.42 19.84
CA ALA A 52 6.32 33.03 20.64
C ALA A 52 6.44 32.70 22.15
N ILE A 53 7.03 31.56 22.50
CA ILE A 53 7.23 31.11 23.89
C ILE A 53 8.52 31.70 24.52
N GLY A 54 9.34 32.43 23.75
CA GLY A 54 10.31 33.40 24.31
C GLY A 54 11.77 32.97 24.44
N SER A 55 12.28 32.04 23.61
CA SER A 55 13.73 31.76 23.58
C SER A 55 14.42 32.42 22.37
N ASN A 56 15.10 33.55 22.60
CA ASN A 56 15.87 34.27 21.57
C ASN A 56 16.90 33.36 20.85
N ASN A 57 17.40 32.33 21.53
CA ASN A 57 18.34 31.34 20.99
C ASN A 57 17.76 30.56 19.80
N VAL A 58 16.46 30.29 19.79
CA VAL A 58 15.80 29.51 18.74
C VAL A 58 15.70 30.33 17.45
N GLN A 59 15.50 31.66 17.56
CA GLN A 59 15.44 32.56 16.40
C GLN A 59 16.78 32.65 15.66
N THR A 60 17.88 32.76 16.41
CA THR A 60 19.23 32.80 15.85
C THR A 60 19.59 31.48 15.15
N GLN A 61 19.21 30.33 15.72
CA GLN A 61 19.47 29.02 15.11
C GLN A 61 18.73 28.86 13.79
N VAL A 62 17.47 29.27 13.68
CA VAL A 62 16.72 29.17 12.43
C VAL A 62 17.27 30.08 11.34
N ILE A 63 17.62 31.32 11.67
CA ILE A 63 18.27 32.21 10.70
C ILE A 63 19.61 31.61 10.24
N SER A 64 20.38 30.99 11.15
CA SER A 64 21.64 30.33 10.79
C SER A 64 21.44 29.12 9.87
N PHE A 65 20.41 28.30 10.13
CA PHE A 65 20.06 27.16 9.29
C PHE A 65 19.58 27.63 7.90
N ALA A 66 18.68 28.61 7.86
CA ALA A 66 18.21 29.23 6.62
C ALA A 66 19.37 29.78 5.78
N LYS A 67 20.33 30.47 6.40
CA LYS A 67 21.56 30.95 5.74
C LYS A 67 22.44 29.82 5.21
N SER A 68 22.48 28.67 5.90
CA SER A 68 23.22 27.49 5.43
C SER A 68 22.61 26.85 4.18
N LEU A 69 21.29 27.02 3.97
CA LEU A 69 20.62 26.61 2.73
C LEU A 69 20.96 27.59 1.59
N SER A 70 20.72 28.89 1.82
CA SER A 70 21.18 29.96 0.96
C SER A 70 21.13 31.32 1.69
N PRO A 71 21.99 32.28 1.32
CA PRO A 71 21.94 33.63 1.88
C PRO A 71 20.55 34.28 1.74
N ALA A 72 19.91 34.11 0.58
CA ALA A 72 18.59 34.67 0.30
C ALA A 72 17.48 34.12 1.22
N ILE A 73 17.50 32.81 1.51
CA ILE A 73 16.54 32.19 2.44
C ILE A 73 16.80 32.70 3.86
N GLY A 74 18.07 32.88 4.23
CA GLY A 74 18.49 33.46 5.50
C GLY A 74 17.98 34.88 5.75
N ASP A 75 18.10 35.74 4.74
CA ASP A 75 17.66 37.14 4.82
C ASP A 75 16.13 37.26 4.82
N LEU A 76 15.44 36.40 4.05
CA LEU A 76 13.99 36.27 4.09
C LEU A 76 13.50 35.79 5.46
N ALA A 77 14.18 34.79 6.06
CA ALA A 77 13.85 34.33 7.40
C ALA A 77 14.03 35.44 8.43
N LYS A 78 15.15 36.18 8.39
CA LYS A 78 15.42 37.28 9.30
C LYS A 78 14.33 38.35 9.25
N THR A 79 14.02 38.86 8.05
CA THR A 79 12.98 39.89 7.85
C THR A 79 11.58 39.43 8.26
N THR A 80 11.26 38.16 8.00
CA THR A 80 10.00 37.54 8.40
C THR A 80 9.86 37.44 9.93
N LEU A 81 10.96 37.20 10.65
CA LEU A 81 10.95 36.93 12.09
C LEU A 81 11.05 38.17 12.97
N GLU A 82 11.71 39.22 12.46
CA GLU A 82 11.86 40.50 13.14
C GLU A 82 10.56 41.32 13.15
N SER A 83 9.64 41.09 12.20
CA SER A 83 8.37 41.82 12.11
C SER A 83 7.17 40.99 12.55
N GLU A 84 6.24 41.58 13.32
CA GLU A 84 5.01 40.88 13.73
C GLU A 84 4.14 40.47 12.53
N GLN A 85 4.03 41.37 11.54
CA GLN A 85 3.28 41.13 10.32
C GLN A 85 3.95 40.06 9.43
N GLY A 86 5.28 39.99 9.42
CA GLY A 86 6.02 38.90 8.76
C GLY A 86 5.72 37.56 9.41
N ARG A 87 5.76 37.47 10.74
CA ARG A 87 5.41 36.24 11.48
C ARG A 87 3.96 35.80 11.23
N ALA A 88 3.02 36.74 11.22
CA ALA A 88 1.61 36.44 10.98
C ALA A 88 1.37 35.93 9.55
N SER A 89 1.91 36.61 8.54
CA SER A 89 1.77 36.19 7.14
C SER A 89 2.46 34.85 6.86
N ALA A 90 3.66 34.63 7.39
CA ALA A 90 4.36 33.35 7.31
C ALA A 90 3.61 32.21 8.02
N SER A 91 2.94 32.50 9.14
CA SER A 91 2.09 31.52 9.83
C SER A 91 0.90 31.11 8.96
N ILE A 92 0.21 32.06 8.33
CA ILE A 92 -0.94 31.77 7.46
C ILE A 92 -0.50 30.94 6.25
N VAL A 93 0.55 31.38 5.54
CA VAL A 93 1.08 30.66 4.38
C VAL A 93 1.59 29.27 4.78
N GLY A 94 2.27 29.18 5.92
CA GLY A 94 2.74 27.92 6.49
C GLY A 94 1.59 26.96 6.79
N ILE A 95 0.52 27.43 7.44
CA ILE A 95 -0.67 26.61 7.75
C ILE A 95 -1.33 26.13 6.46
N LEU A 96 -1.52 27.00 5.47
CA LEU A 96 -2.15 26.63 4.20
C LEU A 96 -1.31 25.59 3.45
N THR A 97 0.01 25.78 3.39
CA THR A 97 0.92 24.88 2.69
C THR A 97 1.06 23.54 3.43
N LEU A 98 1.16 23.56 4.76
CA LEU A 98 1.18 22.36 5.59
C LEU A 98 -0.13 21.58 5.44
N THR A 99 -1.27 22.26 5.49
CA THR A 99 -2.58 21.62 5.33
C THR A 99 -2.69 20.97 3.94
N TRP A 100 -2.31 21.69 2.89
CA TRP A 100 -2.30 21.16 1.52
C TRP A 100 -1.37 19.95 1.37
N GLY A 101 -0.15 20.03 1.92
CA GLY A 101 0.83 18.95 1.90
C GLY A 101 0.37 17.72 2.67
N ALA A 102 -0.16 17.92 3.88
CA ALA A 102 -0.77 16.87 4.70
C ALA A 102 -1.92 16.17 3.97
N LEU A 103 -2.84 16.94 3.37
CA LEU A 103 -3.92 16.38 2.54
C LEU A 103 -3.38 15.51 1.38
N LYS A 104 -2.27 15.90 0.75
CA LYS A 104 -1.65 15.08 -0.31
C LYS A 104 -1.02 13.80 0.21
N ILE A 105 -0.36 13.83 1.38
CA ILE A 105 0.16 12.62 2.02
C ILE A 105 -0.99 11.66 2.33
N PHE A 106 -2.06 12.18 2.92
CA PHE A 106 -3.21 11.37 3.34
C PHE A 106 -3.90 10.73 2.14
N ARG A 107 -4.21 11.52 1.11
CA ARG A 107 -4.74 11.00 -0.16
C ARG A 107 -3.79 10.00 -0.80
N GLY A 108 -2.50 10.31 -0.87
CA GLY A 108 -1.51 9.40 -1.44
C GLY A 108 -1.44 8.06 -0.72
N LEU A 109 -1.56 8.06 0.61
CA LEU A 109 -1.55 6.86 1.43
C LEU A 109 -2.87 6.09 1.32
N HIS A 110 -4.03 6.76 1.32
CA HIS A 110 -5.32 6.13 1.05
C HIS A 110 -5.33 5.49 -0.34
N THR A 111 -5.00 6.26 -1.38
CA THR A 111 -4.94 5.75 -2.77
C THR A 111 -3.99 4.56 -2.88
N ALA A 112 -2.84 4.60 -2.23
CA ALA A 112 -1.92 3.46 -2.23
C ALA A 112 -2.52 2.21 -1.56
N PHE A 113 -3.22 2.38 -0.43
CA PHE A 113 -3.92 1.27 0.22
C PHE A 113 -5.06 0.75 -0.65
N SER A 114 -5.93 1.61 -1.17
CA SER A 114 -7.04 1.22 -2.05
C SER A 114 -6.56 0.52 -3.31
N GLU A 115 -5.47 0.98 -3.94
CA GLU A 115 -4.84 0.33 -5.08
C GLU A 115 -4.31 -1.07 -4.75
N ILE A 116 -3.64 -1.22 -3.59
CA ILE A 116 -3.14 -2.52 -3.09
C ILE A 116 -4.30 -3.50 -2.83
N TYR A 117 -5.41 -3.01 -2.30
CA TYR A 117 -6.60 -3.81 -2.01
C TYR A 117 -7.56 -3.94 -3.21
N ALA A 118 -7.21 -3.38 -4.38
CA ALA A 118 -8.05 -3.34 -5.58
C ALA A 118 -9.48 -2.83 -5.32
N ALA A 119 -9.60 -1.81 -4.45
CA ALA A 119 -10.87 -1.21 -4.10
C ALA A 119 -11.29 -0.13 -5.11
N GLU A 120 -12.57 -0.08 -5.48
CA GLU A 120 -13.14 1.04 -6.22
C GLU A 120 -13.25 2.27 -5.30
N THR A 121 -12.71 3.41 -5.72
CA THR A 121 -12.64 4.62 -4.88
C THR A 121 -13.63 5.68 -5.36
N ASP A 122 -14.77 5.79 -4.67
CA ASP A 122 -15.59 7.00 -4.65
C ASP A 122 -15.47 7.63 -3.25
N GLU A 123 -14.55 8.58 -3.09
CA GLU A 123 -14.31 9.22 -1.79
C GLU A 123 -15.21 10.44 -1.57
N SER A 124 -15.90 10.48 -0.43
CA SER A 124 -16.56 11.69 0.04
C SER A 124 -15.57 12.65 0.73
N ILE A 125 -15.93 13.93 0.86
CA ILE A 125 -15.14 14.91 1.64
C ILE A 125 -14.97 14.43 3.10
N LEU A 126 -15.95 13.72 3.64
CA LEU A 126 -15.93 13.23 5.02
C LEU A 126 -14.87 12.14 5.21
N ASP A 127 -14.68 11.26 4.22
CA ASP A 127 -13.64 10.24 4.23
C ASP A 127 -12.25 10.86 4.23
N GLN A 128 -12.06 11.93 3.46
CA GLN A 128 -10.78 12.65 3.42
C GLN A 128 -10.43 13.32 4.76
N VAL A 129 -11.43 13.88 5.46
CA VAL A 129 -11.23 14.46 6.80
C VAL A 129 -10.91 13.38 7.82
N ARG A 130 -11.65 12.26 7.81
CA ARG A 130 -11.41 11.10 8.67
C ARG A 130 -9.99 10.57 8.49
N ASP A 131 -9.58 10.36 7.24
CA ASP A 131 -8.25 9.82 6.93
C ASP A 131 -7.15 10.77 7.36
N GLY A 132 -7.37 12.09 7.23
CA GLY A 132 -6.43 13.06 7.77
C GLY A 132 -6.30 13.04 9.30
N LEU A 133 -7.41 12.85 10.02
CA LEU A 133 -7.37 12.68 11.48
C LEU A 133 -6.64 11.39 11.88
N ILE A 134 -6.82 10.30 11.13
CA ILE A 134 -6.14 9.03 11.37
C ILE A 134 -4.63 9.17 11.21
N VAL A 135 -4.16 9.81 10.14
CA VAL A 135 -2.71 10.00 9.96
C VAL A 135 -2.16 10.98 10.99
N LEU A 136 -2.89 12.05 11.32
CA LEU A 136 -2.48 12.98 12.36
C LEU A 136 -2.33 12.27 13.72
N PHE A 137 -3.31 11.44 14.07
CA PHE A 137 -3.24 10.56 15.24
C PHE A 137 -2.03 9.63 15.16
N THR A 138 -1.83 8.96 14.03
CA THR A 138 -0.72 8.02 13.80
C THR A 138 0.63 8.70 14.02
N ILE A 139 0.85 9.87 13.42
CA ILE A 139 2.09 10.63 13.54
C ILE A 139 2.26 11.14 14.98
N GLY A 140 1.23 11.78 15.54
CA GLY A 140 1.28 12.34 16.89
C GLY A 140 1.55 11.26 17.94
N PHE A 141 0.86 10.14 17.85
CA PHE A 141 1.05 8.99 18.73
C PHE A 141 2.44 8.36 18.56
N ALA A 142 2.93 8.18 17.32
CA ALA A 142 4.26 7.63 17.07
C ALA A 142 5.38 8.52 17.65
N VAL A 143 5.24 9.85 17.55
CA VAL A 143 6.17 10.81 18.17
C VAL A 143 6.13 10.70 19.69
N ILE A 144 4.94 10.74 20.29
CA ILE A 144 4.78 10.59 21.75
C ILE A 144 5.35 9.26 22.23
N ALA A 145 5.03 8.17 21.54
CA ALA A 145 5.54 6.83 21.84
C ALA A 145 7.07 6.79 21.82
N THR A 146 7.70 7.41 20.83
CA THR A 146 9.16 7.49 20.73
C THR A 146 9.76 8.28 21.90
N ILE A 147 9.16 9.42 22.26
CA ILE A 147 9.59 10.25 23.40
C ILE A 147 9.43 9.49 24.71
N VAL A 148 8.27 8.87 24.95
CA VAL A 148 7.96 8.11 26.16
C VAL A 148 8.90 6.91 26.29
N ALA A 149 9.14 6.17 25.21
CA ALA A 149 10.10 5.07 25.22
C ALA A 149 11.50 5.54 25.61
N GLY A 150 11.96 6.67 25.06
CA GLY A 150 13.24 7.29 25.43
C GLY A 150 13.29 7.76 26.89
N ALA A 151 12.22 8.40 27.39
CA ALA A 151 12.15 8.90 28.75
C ALA A 151 12.10 7.77 29.79
N LEU A 152 11.33 6.71 29.53
CA LEU A 152 11.27 5.53 30.41
C LEU A 152 12.65 4.89 30.59
N LEU A 153 13.47 4.84 29.54
CA LEU A 153 14.84 4.34 29.64
C LEU A 153 15.72 5.21 30.55
N ALA A 154 15.52 6.53 30.52
CA ALA A 154 16.27 7.45 31.37
C ALA A 154 15.92 7.33 32.86
N LEU A 155 14.71 6.84 33.18
CA LEU A 155 14.24 6.64 34.56
C LEU A 155 14.73 5.33 35.21
N PHE A 156 15.10 4.32 34.42
CA PHE A 156 15.54 3.01 34.92
C PHE A 156 16.95 2.61 34.45
N PRO A 157 17.98 3.47 34.61
CA PRO A 157 19.32 3.18 34.10
C PRO A 157 19.98 1.96 34.77
N ALA A 158 19.52 1.59 35.98
CA ALA A 158 20.08 0.51 36.80
C ALA A 158 19.44 -0.87 36.57
N VAL A 159 18.36 -0.97 35.79
CA VAL A 159 17.71 -2.26 35.52
C VAL A 159 18.49 -3.00 34.44
N PRO A 160 19.11 -4.15 34.73
CA PRO A 160 19.83 -4.93 33.73
C PRO A 160 18.86 -5.38 32.63
N PHE A 161 19.31 -5.33 31.38
CA PHE A 161 18.53 -5.71 30.18
C PHE A 161 17.29 -4.85 29.86
N ILE A 162 17.02 -3.74 30.55
CA ILE A 162 15.89 -2.85 30.22
C ILE A 162 15.96 -2.32 28.77
N LYS A 163 17.18 -2.19 28.23
CA LYS A 163 17.44 -1.81 26.84
C LYS A 163 16.97 -2.87 25.83
N LEU A 164 16.86 -4.15 26.21
CA LEU A 164 16.32 -5.21 25.35
C LEU A 164 14.78 -5.15 25.26
N LEU A 165 14.09 -4.57 26.24
CA LEU A 165 12.63 -4.39 26.21
C LEU A 165 12.21 -3.19 25.35
N ASN A 166 13.11 -2.23 25.14
CA ASN A 166 12.84 -1.00 24.37
C ASN A 166 12.28 -1.25 22.95
N PRO A 167 12.90 -2.08 22.09
CA PRO A 167 12.35 -2.34 20.77
C PRO A 167 10.96 -2.97 20.85
N LEU A 168 10.68 -3.80 21.86
CA LEU A 168 9.36 -4.39 22.03
C LEU A 168 8.30 -3.34 22.40
N VAL A 169 8.61 -2.42 23.33
CA VAL A 169 7.71 -1.31 23.70
C VAL A 169 7.43 -0.43 22.48
N LEU A 170 8.48 -0.11 21.72
CA LEU A 170 8.34 0.70 20.51
C LEU A 170 7.51 -0.03 19.44
N ILE A 171 7.73 -1.33 19.22
CA ILE A 171 6.94 -2.13 18.28
C ILE A 171 5.47 -2.14 18.70
N VAL A 172 5.16 -2.35 19.98
CA VAL A 172 3.77 -2.33 20.47
C VAL A 172 3.15 -0.95 20.27
N ALA A 173 3.86 0.13 20.59
CA ALA A 173 3.35 1.47 20.41
C ALA A 173 3.15 1.84 18.93
N LEU A 174 4.09 1.47 18.06
CA LEU A 174 3.96 1.66 16.61
C LEU A 174 2.83 0.80 16.03
N ALA A 175 2.63 -0.42 16.53
CA ALA A 175 1.51 -1.25 16.12
C ALA A 175 0.17 -0.58 16.48
N ILE A 176 0.05 -0.02 17.69
CA ILE A 176 -1.12 0.77 18.10
C ILE A 176 -1.29 2.00 17.20
N ALA A 177 -0.20 2.69 16.87
CA ALA A 177 -0.21 3.86 16.00
C ALA A 177 -0.68 3.51 14.59
N PHE A 178 -0.16 2.44 14.00
CA PHE A 178 -0.43 2.04 12.62
C PHE A 178 -1.75 1.31 12.46
N PHE A 179 -2.29 0.67 13.50
CA PHE A 179 -3.49 -0.14 13.41
C PHE A 179 -4.70 0.58 12.77
N PRO A 180 -5.06 1.82 13.15
CA PRO A 180 -6.20 2.52 12.55
C PRO A 180 -6.03 2.75 11.05
N MET A 181 -4.82 3.07 10.60
CA MET A 181 -4.49 3.23 9.19
C MET A 181 -4.73 1.93 8.42
N TYR A 182 -4.25 0.82 8.97
CA TYR A 182 -4.40 -0.51 8.36
C TYR A 182 -5.84 -1.03 8.33
N TYR A 183 -6.66 -0.61 9.30
CA TYR A 183 -8.05 -1.05 9.42
C TYR A 183 -9.02 -0.18 8.60
N LEU A 184 -8.77 1.14 8.54
CA LEU A 184 -9.72 2.12 8.01
C LEU A 184 -9.39 2.62 6.60
N PHE A 185 -8.13 2.52 6.16
CA PHE A 185 -7.73 3.00 4.82
C PHE A 185 -8.16 2.09 3.68
N PRO A 186 -8.13 0.75 3.83
CA PRO A 186 -8.70 -0.10 2.80
C PRO A 186 -10.19 0.21 2.67
N SER A 187 -10.62 0.69 1.50
CA SER A 187 -12.05 0.90 1.17
C SER A 187 -12.81 -0.42 0.95
N VAL A 188 -12.47 -1.44 1.73
CA VAL A 188 -13.05 -2.79 1.72
C VAL A 188 -13.22 -3.26 3.16
N GLU A 189 -14.24 -4.06 3.44
CA GLU A 189 -14.53 -4.56 4.80
C GLU A 189 -13.37 -5.40 5.34
N THR A 190 -12.47 -4.85 6.16
CA THR A 190 -11.40 -5.64 6.80
C THR A 190 -11.82 -6.16 8.16
N THR A 191 -11.22 -7.25 8.62
CA THR A 191 -11.39 -7.72 10.01
C THR A 191 -10.21 -7.23 10.85
N PRO A 192 -10.42 -6.89 12.14
CA PRO A 192 -9.33 -6.46 13.03
C PRO A 192 -8.19 -7.47 13.09
N ARG A 193 -8.49 -8.78 13.07
CA ARG A 193 -7.47 -9.84 13.06
C ARG A 193 -6.75 -9.97 11.72
N GLY A 194 -7.44 -9.70 10.62
CA GLY A 194 -6.87 -9.78 9.27
C GLY A 194 -5.82 -8.71 8.99
N VAL A 195 -5.87 -7.57 9.69
CA VAL A 195 -4.92 -6.47 9.48
C VAL A 195 -3.68 -6.53 10.39
N LEU A 196 -3.73 -7.30 11.48
CA LEU A 196 -2.62 -7.40 12.44
C LEU A 196 -1.28 -7.86 11.85
N PRO A 197 -1.21 -8.85 10.94
CA PRO A 197 0.08 -9.32 10.42
C PRO A 197 0.90 -8.20 9.76
N GLY A 198 0.26 -7.42 8.90
CA GLY A 198 0.84 -6.26 8.23
C GLY A 198 1.12 -5.10 9.16
N THR A 199 0.25 -4.83 10.14
CA THR A 199 0.50 -3.80 11.16
C THR A 199 1.74 -4.13 11.99
N VAL A 200 1.88 -5.38 12.45
CA VAL A 200 3.06 -5.84 13.20
C VAL A 200 4.30 -5.83 12.31
N PHE A 201 4.19 -6.29 11.05
CA PHE A 201 5.29 -6.22 10.09
C PHE A 201 5.79 -4.78 9.93
N ALA A 202 4.89 -3.82 9.75
CA ALA A 202 5.25 -2.42 9.64
C ALA A 202 5.91 -1.87 10.91
N ALA A 203 5.40 -2.19 12.09
CA ALA A 203 5.98 -1.76 13.35
C ALA A 203 7.40 -2.32 13.57
N VAL A 204 7.61 -3.60 13.25
CA VAL A 204 8.93 -4.25 13.31
C VAL A 204 9.86 -3.66 12.27
N GLY A 205 9.41 -3.53 11.02
CA GLY A 205 10.20 -2.97 9.92
C GLY A 205 10.61 -1.53 10.18
N TRP A 206 9.72 -0.72 10.74
CA TRP A 206 10.01 0.66 11.14
C TRP A 206 11.07 0.72 12.24
N THR A 207 10.93 -0.12 13.27
CA THR A 207 11.90 -0.22 14.36
C THR A 207 13.27 -0.66 13.84
N ALA A 208 13.31 -1.64 12.94
CA ALA A 208 14.53 -2.09 12.29
C ALA A 208 15.17 -0.99 11.43
N LEU A 209 14.34 -0.27 10.66
CA LEU A 209 14.77 0.88 9.87
C LEU A 209 15.41 1.94 10.77
N GLN A 210 14.82 2.26 11.91
CA GLN A 210 15.38 3.19 12.90
C GLN A 210 16.76 2.76 13.39
N GLY A 211 16.93 1.48 13.76
CA GLY A 211 18.23 0.95 14.14
C GLY A 211 19.26 1.06 13.02
N LEU A 212 18.88 0.67 11.80
CA LEU A 212 19.75 0.78 10.61
C LEU A 212 20.21 2.22 10.36
N PHE A 213 19.32 3.18 10.55
CA PHE A 213 19.63 4.58 10.30
C PHE A 213 20.46 5.22 11.39
N GLN A 214 20.27 4.81 12.65
CA GLN A 214 21.17 5.18 13.74
C GLN A 214 22.60 4.67 13.46
N ILE A 215 22.74 3.42 13.01
CA ILE A 215 24.04 2.87 12.61
C ILE A 215 24.61 3.65 11.42
N TYR A 216 23.81 3.94 10.39
CA TYR A 216 24.25 4.71 9.23
C TYR A 216 24.84 6.07 9.63
N VAL A 217 24.15 6.83 10.49
CA VAL A 217 24.61 8.14 10.96
C VAL A 217 25.91 8.02 11.78
N GLN A 218 26.05 6.96 12.58
CA GLN A 218 27.28 6.70 13.33
C GLN A 218 28.48 6.37 12.43
N VAL A 219 28.25 5.59 11.36
CA VAL A 219 29.31 5.13 10.44
C VAL A 219 29.74 6.22 9.48
N VAL A 220 28.79 6.91 8.85
CA VAL A 220 29.08 7.98 7.88
C VAL A 220 29.60 9.24 8.58
N GLY A 221 29.26 9.42 9.86
CA GLY A 221 29.64 10.57 10.66
C GLY A 221 29.12 11.89 10.09
N SER A 222 29.64 13.01 10.61
CA SER A 222 29.43 14.36 10.08
C SER A 222 30.01 14.58 8.66
N SER A 223 30.50 13.55 7.98
CA SER A 223 31.01 13.67 6.60
C SER A 223 29.91 14.00 5.59
N ALA A 224 28.65 13.71 5.94
CA ALA A 224 27.45 14.16 5.23
C ALA A 224 26.88 15.50 5.77
N SER A 225 27.66 16.29 6.53
CA SER A 225 27.21 17.52 7.22
C SER A 225 26.75 18.67 6.33
N GLY A 226 26.80 18.51 5.02
CA GLY A 226 26.16 19.46 4.11
C GLY A 226 24.64 19.31 4.12
N VAL A 227 23.95 20.42 3.91
CA VAL A 227 22.48 20.47 3.73
C VAL A 227 21.99 19.41 2.74
N LEU A 228 22.70 19.22 1.62
CA LEU A 228 22.34 18.23 0.61
C LEU A 228 22.39 16.78 1.14
N GLY A 229 23.40 16.45 1.96
CA GLY A 229 23.52 15.14 2.60
C GLY A 229 22.36 14.88 3.55
N ALA A 230 22.02 15.87 4.39
CA ALA A 230 20.89 15.80 5.30
C ALA A 230 19.54 15.65 4.57
N VAL A 231 19.33 16.38 3.47
CA VAL A 231 18.12 16.29 2.64
C VAL A 231 18.00 14.92 1.99
N LEU A 232 19.07 14.43 1.35
CA LEU A 232 19.06 13.10 0.72
C LEU A 232 18.79 12.01 1.76
N LEU A 233 19.47 12.09 2.90
CA LEU A 233 19.30 11.16 4.01
C LEU A 233 17.84 11.14 4.50
N LEU A 234 17.24 12.31 4.71
CA LEU A 234 15.85 12.45 5.12
C LEU A 234 14.87 11.89 4.09
N VAL A 235 15.04 12.19 2.81
CA VAL A 235 14.17 11.67 1.74
C VAL A 235 14.30 10.16 1.64
N THR A 236 15.50 9.61 1.75
CA THR A 236 15.73 8.16 1.80
C THR A 236 15.04 7.52 3.00
N TRP A 237 15.10 8.15 4.18
CA TRP A 237 14.38 7.69 5.36
C TRP A 237 12.87 7.64 5.14
N LEU A 238 12.29 8.73 4.62
CA LEU A 238 10.86 8.82 4.32
C LEU A 238 10.44 7.78 3.28
N TYR A 239 11.27 7.56 2.26
CA TYR A 239 11.05 6.54 1.24
C TYR A 239 10.95 5.14 1.83
N PHE A 240 11.96 4.71 2.59
CA PHE A 240 11.96 3.38 3.19
C PHE A 240 10.87 3.22 4.26
N SER A 241 10.55 4.30 4.97
CA SER A 241 9.42 4.33 5.91
C SER A 241 8.11 4.06 5.20
N GLY A 242 7.83 4.78 4.11
CA GLY A 242 6.64 4.55 3.27
C GLY A 242 6.65 3.15 2.66
N LEU A 243 7.80 2.66 2.21
CA LEU A 243 7.94 1.32 1.64
C LEU A 243 7.58 0.22 2.64
N VAL A 244 8.10 0.30 3.88
CA VAL A 244 7.77 -0.66 4.94
C VAL A 244 6.26 -0.66 5.26
N LEU A 245 5.65 0.53 5.32
CA LEU A 245 4.20 0.65 5.53
C LEU A 245 3.40 0.02 4.39
N LEU A 246 3.77 0.25 3.13
CA LEU A 246 3.04 -0.32 2.01
C LEU A 246 3.27 -1.83 1.85
N ILE A 247 4.46 -2.34 2.15
CA ILE A 247 4.71 -3.79 2.14
C ILE A 247 3.84 -4.49 3.19
N GLY A 248 3.66 -3.91 4.37
CA GLY A 248 2.73 -4.47 5.35
C GLY A 248 1.28 -4.46 4.84
N ALA A 249 0.86 -3.44 4.09
CA ALA A 249 -0.46 -3.41 3.47
C ALA A 249 -0.62 -4.52 2.42
N VAL A 250 0.38 -4.74 1.56
CA VAL A 250 0.41 -5.86 0.61
C VAL A 250 0.35 -7.20 1.34
N LEU A 251 1.10 -7.37 2.42
CA LEU A 251 1.08 -8.59 3.22
C LEU A 251 -0.34 -8.92 3.71
N ASN A 252 -1.07 -7.92 4.21
CA ASN A 252 -2.46 -8.12 4.61
C ASN A 252 -3.39 -8.42 3.44
N ALA A 253 -3.24 -7.72 2.31
CA ALA A 253 -4.04 -7.98 1.12
C ALA A 253 -3.85 -9.42 0.61
N VAL A 254 -2.59 -9.90 0.57
CA VAL A 254 -2.26 -11.28 0.19
C VAL A 254 -2.83 -12.30 1.19
N LEU A 255 -2.64 -12.10 2.49
CA LEU A 255 -3.15 -13.01 3.52
C LEU A 255 -4.67 -13.06 3.59
N SER A 256 -5.35 -11.97 3.23
CA SER A 256 -6.80 -11.90 3.14
C SER A 256 -7.36 -12.36 1.79
N HIS A 257 -6.51 -12.83 0.87
CA HIS A 257 -6.88 -13.23 -0.50
C HIS A 257 -7.59 -12.13 -1.30
N ARG A 258 -7.22 -10.87 -1.06
CA ARG A 258 -7.85 -9.68 -1.67
C ARG A 258 -7.06 -9.09 -2.83
N THR A 259 -5.99 -9.75 -3.24
CA THR A 259 -5.23 -9.35 -4.41
C THR A 259 -5.71 -10.08 -5.66
N GLU A 260 -5.51 -9.48 -6.83
CA GLU A 260 -5.90 -10.10 -8.09
C GLU A 260 -5.21 -11.46 -8.28
N THR A 261 -3.94 -11.59 -7.88
CA THR A 261 -3.22 -12.87 -7.93
C THR A 261 -3.83 -13.94 -7.02
N ALA A 262 -4.31 -13.59 -5.82
CA ALA A 262 -4.99 -14.52 -4.92
C ALA A 262 -6.37 -14.93 -5.44
N ASN A 263 -7.05 -14.02 -6.16
CA ASN A 263 -8.32 -14.29 -6.84
C ASN A 263 -8.16 -15.08 -8.16
N GLU A 264 -7.01 -14.99 -8.82
CA GLU A 264 -6.70 -15.71 -10.06
C GLU A 264 -6.17 -17.13 -9.81
N GLN A 265 -5.47 -17.38 -8.69
CA GLN A 265 -4.90 -18.70 -8.37
C GLN A 265 -5.95 -19.79 -8.05
N THR A 266 -7.24 -19.46 -7.91
CA THR A 266 -8.31 -20.45 -7.67
C THR A 266 -9.69 -19.97 -8.16
N LYS A 267 -9.83 -19.59 -9.43
CA LYS A 267 -11.16 -19.43 -10.04
C LYS A 267 -11.45 -20.58 -11.01
N THR A 268 -11.89 -21.71 -10.45
CA THR A 268 -12.75 -22.63 -11.22
C THR A 268 -14.15 -22.01 -11.22
N ARG A 269 -14.51 -21.29 -12.28
CA ARG A 269 -15.87 -20.78 -12.43
C ARG A 269 -16.73 -21.88 -13.03
N GLN A 270 -17.57 -22.48 -12.20
CA GLN A 270 -18.64 -23.37 -12.64
C GLN A 270 -19.90 -22.54 -12.80
N ARG A 271 -20.34 -22.35 -14.05
CA ARG A 271 -21.60 -21.67 -14.34
C ARG A 271 -22.52 -22.62 -15.10
N PRO A 272 -23.71 -22.97 -14.56
CA PRO A 272 -24.72 -23.63 -15.36
C PRO A 272 -25.20 -22.66 -16.43
N LEU A 273 -25.11 -23.05 -17.69
CA LEU A 273 -25.57 -22.27 -18.83
C LEU A 273 -26.80 -22.96 -19.43
N ASN A 274 -27.81 -22.16 -19.76
CA ASN A 274 -28.87 -22.65 -20.64
C ASN A 274 -28.32 -22.80 -22.07
N ARG A 275 -29.00 -23.59 -22.90
CA ARG A 275 -28.61 -23.96 -24.27
C ARG A 275 -28.21 -22.76 -25.12
N ASP A 276 -29.03 -21.72 -25.14
CA ASP A 276 -28.79 -20.53 -25.95
C ASP A 276 -27.58 -19.72 -25.45
N GLU A 277 -27.37 -19.72 -24.13
CA GLU A 277 -26.22 -19.06 -23.51
C GLU A 277 -24.92 -19.82 -23.81
N ALA A 278 -24.95 -21.15 -23.73
CA ALA A 278 -23.82 -22.01 -24.08
C ALA A 278 -23.43 -21.85 -25.56
N ALA A 279 -24.42 -21.83 -26.47
CA ALA A 279 -24.17 -21.63 -27.90
C ALA A 279 -23.55 -20.26 -28.19
N ARG A 280 -24.07 -19.18 -27.58
CA ARG A 280 -23.49 -17.84 -27.70
C ARG A 280 -22.09 -17.76 -27.12
N TYR A 281 -21.87 -18.41 -25.99
CA TYR A 281 -20.57 -18.41 -25.32
C TYR A 281 -19.49 -19.11 -26.16
N VAL A 282 -19.80 -20.26 -26.78
CA VAL A 282 -18.89 -20.94 -27.72
C VAL A 282 -18.58 -20.07 -28.94
N LEU A 283 -19.58 -19.34 -29.46
CA LEU A 283 -19.35 -18.39 -30.57
C LEU A 283 -18.44 -17.23 -30.17
N LEU A 284 -18.59 -16.69 -28.95
CA LEU A 284 -17.72 -15.64 -28.41
C LEU A 284 -16.29 -16.13 -28.20
N ILE A 285 -16.10 -17.35 -27.68
CA ILE A 285 -14.76 -17.96 -27.57
C ILE A 285 -14.16 -18.14 -28.95
N ARG A 286 -14.94 -18.66 -29.91
CA ARG A 286 -14.49 -18.84 -31.29
C ARG A 286 -13.98 -17.51 -31.86
N GLU A 287 -14.75 -16.44 -31.72
CA GLU A 287 -14.36 -15.11 -32.20
C GLU A 287 -13.12 -14.57 -31.46
N ARG A 288 -12.98 -14.87 -30.17
CA ARG A 288 -11.87 -14.38 -29.34
C ARG A 288 -10.55 -15.14 -29.54
N VAL A 289 -10.62 -16.46 -29.73
CA VAL A 289 -9.46 -17.35 -29.88
C VAL A 289 -8.98 -17.38 -31.32
N PHE A 290 -9.92 -17.43 -32.28
CA PHE A 290 -9.58 -17.55 -33.70
C PHE A 290 -9.74 -16.24 -34.47
N GLY A 291 -10.24 -15.16 -33.85
CA GLY A 291 -10.50 -13.87 -34.52
C GLY A 291 -11.80 -13.84 -35.33
N ARG A 292 -12.21 -12.64 -35.76
CA ARG A 292 -13.36 -12.43 -36.65
C ARG A 292 -12.92 -12.65 -38.11
N TYR A 293 -12.90 -13.91 -38.56
CA TYR A 293 -12.47 -14.25 -39.92
C TYR A 293 -13.65 -14.41 -40.89
N GLU A 294 -13.63 -13.61 -41.97
CA GLU A 294 -14.66 -13.49 -43.02
C GLU A 294 -14.62 -14.59 -44.10
N ARG A 295 -13.70 -15.54 -44.04
CA ARG A 295 -13.61 -16.64 -45.03
C ARG A 295 -13.22 -17.96 -44.38
N ILE A 296 -14.23 -18.69 -43.93
CA ILE A 296 -14.15 -20.15 -43.84
C ILE A 296 -15.00 -20.64 -45.01
N GLU A 297 -14.35 -21.18 -46.05
CA GLU A 297 -15.07 -22.11 -46.92
C GLU A 297 -15.56 -23.25 -46.03
N PRO A 298 -16.84 -23.67 -46.11
CA PRO A 298 -17.30 -24.83 -45.36
C PRO A 298 -16.32 -25.95 -45.60
N ILE A 299 -15.68 -26.46 -44.55
CA ILE A 299 -15.05 -27.77 -44.66
C ILE A 299 -16.21 -28.69 -45.00
N GLU A 300 -16.23 -29.23 -46.23
CA GLU A 300 -17.15 -30.30 -46.57
C GLU A 300 -16.94 -31.39 -45.52
N VAL A 301 -17.90 -31.50 -44.62
CA VAL A 301 -17.93 -32.54 -43.61
C VAL A 301 -17.93 -33.86 -44.39
N PRO A 302 -16.89 -34.70 -44.26
CA PRO A 302 -16.86 -35.97 -44.97
C PRO A 302 -18.13 -36.75 -44.63
N ALA A 303 -18.80 -37.33 -45.62
CA ALA A 303 -20.11 -37.98 -45.50
C ALA A 303 -20.14 -39.22 -44.54
N ASP A 304 -19.03 -39.55 -43.89
CA ASP A 304 -18.97 -40.43 -42.73
C ASP A 304 -19.41 -39.66 -41.48
N GLU A 305 -20.72 -39.40 -41.39
CA GLU A 305 -21.35 -38.79 -40.22
C GLU A 305 -21.72 -39.82 -39.14
N SER A 306 -21.01 -40.94 -39.01
CA SER A 306 -21.28 -41.90 -37.93
C SER A 306 -21.13 -41.27 -36.54
N PHE A 307 -20.25 -40.27 -36.40
CA PHE A 307 -20.03 -39.55 -35.14
C PHE A 307 -21.07 -38.45 -34.88
N LEU A 308 -21.47 -37.66 -35.89
CA LEU A 308 -22.43 -36.56 -35.72
C LEU A 308 -23.88 -37.06 -35.57
N THR A 309 -24.23 -38.16 -36.25
CA THR A 309 -25.54 -38.80 -36.06
C THR A 309 -25.66 -39.60 -34.76
N SER A 310 -24.55 -39.86 -34.06
CA SER A 310 -24.58 -40.49 -32.73
C SER A 310 -24.99 -39.55 -31.61
N ILE A 311 -25.05 -38.24 -31.87
CA ILE A 311 -25.51 -37.23 -30.91
C ILE A 311 -27.05 -37.08 -31.04
N THR A 312 -27.77 -38.17 -30.74
CA THR A 312 -29.23 -38.21 -30.90
C THR A 312 -29.99 -37.50 -29.77
N GLU A 313 -29.41 -37.36 -28.58
CA GLU A 313 -30.08 -36.75 -27.43
C GLU A 313 -29.51 -35.36 -27.12
N ARG A 314 -30.39 -34.36 -27.10
CA ARG A 314 -30.03 -32.95 -26.84
C ARG A 314 -29.94 -32.70 -25.34
N PRO A 315 -28.77 -32.35 -24.76
CA PRO A 315 -28.64 -32.16 -23.33
C PRO A 315 -29.54 -31.02 -22.82
N ALA A 316 -30.16 -31.21 -21.66
CA ALA A 316 -31.02 -30.19 -21.03
C ALA A 316 -30.23 -29.04 -20.41
N THR A 317 -29.01 -29.31 -19.92
CA THR A 317 -28.14 -28.31 -19.29
C THR A 317 -26.69 -28.60 -19.65
N VAL A 318 -25.93 -27.53 -19.89
CA VAL A 318 -24.49 -27.60 -20.16
C VAL A 318 -23.78 -26.91 -19.01
N GLU A 319 -22.91 -27.65 -18.33
CA GLU A 319 -22.01 -27.12 -17.33
C GLU A 319 -20.72 -26.69 -18.02
N LEU A 320 -20.37 -25.42 -17.86
CA LEU A 320 -19.13 -24.87 -18.35
C LEU A 320 -18.18 -24.64 -17.17
N ILE A 321 -17.00 -25.25 -17.27
CA ILE A 321 -15.93 -25.15 -16.29
C ILE A 321 -14.81 -24.35 -16.95
N GLU A 322 -14.67 -23.09 -16.55
CA GLU A 322 -13.54 -22.26 -16.91
C GLU A 322 -12.46 -22.36 -15.84
N GLU A 323 -11.26 -22.69 -16.27
CA GLU A 323 -10.08 -22.75 -15.44
C GLU A 323 -8.99 -21.85 -16.05
N ILE A 324 -8.57 -20.86 -15.29
CA ILE A 324 -7.52 -19.92 -15.69
C ILE A 324 -6.32 -20.20 -14.80
N SER A 325 -5.20 -20.59 -15.42
CA SER A 325 -3.95 -20.83 -14.70
C SER A 325 -2.84 -19.92 -15.23
N LYS A 326 -2.03 -19.36 -14.33
CA LYS A 326 -0.85 -18.56 -14.68
C LYS A 326 0.33 -19.53 -14.84
N THR A 327 0.92 -19.55 -16.03
CA THR A 327 2.14 -20.30 -16.37
C THR A 327 3.29 -19.34 -16.60
N ASP A 328 4.55 -19.81 -16.54
CA ASP A 328 5.74 -18.97 -16.76
C ASP A 328 5.73 -18.24 -18.13
N ASP A 329 5.03 -18.80 -19.12
CA ASP A 329 4.88 -18.25 -20.48
C ASP A 329 3.61 -17.39 -20.68
N GLY A 330 2.85 -17.09 -19.62
CA GLY A 330 1.62 -16.27 -19.67
C GLY A 330 0.38 -16.95 -19.09
N LYS A 331 -0.82 -16.44 -19.43
CA LYS A 331 -2.10 -16.99 -18.93
C LYS A 331 -2.55 -18.17 -19.80
N ARG A 332 -2.80 -19.33 -19.20
CA ARG A 332 -3.44 -20.49 -19.82
C ARG A 332 -4.93 -20.48 -19.48
N TYR A 333 -5.77 -20.52 -20.52
CA TYR A 333 -7.21 -20.63 -20.40
C TYR A 333 -7.62 -22.05 -20.79
N GLU A 334 -8.22 -22.79 -19.86
CA GLU A 334 -8.81 -24.11 -20.10
C GLU A 334 -10.33 -24.01 -19.94
N ILE A 335 -11.06 -24.51 -20.93
CA ILE A 335 -12.53 -24.48 -20.94
C ILE A 335 -13.00 -25.92 -21.13
N ARG A 336 -13.62 -26.48 -20.09
CA ARG A 336 -14.21 -27.82 -20.13
C ARG A 336 -15.72 -27.70 -20.18
N VAL A 337 -16.32 -28.32 -21.20
CA VAL A 337 -17.77 -28.39 -21.39
C VAL A 337 -18.22 -29.77 -20.95
N ARG A 338 -19.13 -29.84 -19.97
CA ARG A 338 -19.74 -31.07 -19.49
C ARG A 338 -21.25 -30.98 -19.70
N TRP A 339 -21.86 -32.06 -20.17
CA TRP A 339 -23.32 -32.17 -20.20
C TRP A 339 -23.73 -33.58 -19.78
N ASN A 340 -24.94 -33.70 -19.25
CA ASN A 340 -25.55 -34.99 -18.95
C ASN A 340 -26.60 -35.30 -20.01
N GLU A 341 -26.62 -36.55 -20.44
CA GLU A 341 -27.67 -37.11 -21.29
C GLU A 341 -28.95 -37.26 -20.45
N ASN A 342 -30.10 -36.89 -21.03
CA ASN A 342 -31.34 -36.74 -20.28
C ASN A 342 -31.99 -38.13 -20.11
N SER A 343 -31.64 -38.85 -19.04
CA SER A 343 -32.08 -40.25 -18.85
C SER A 343 -33.56 -40.45 -18.51
N ASP A 344 -34.36 -39.40 -18.40
CA ASP A 344 -35.73 -39.47 -17.84
C ASP A 344 -36.85 -39.78 -18.85
N GLU A 345 -36.54 -40.19 -20.08
CA GLU A 345 -37.57 -40.54 -21.08
C GLU A 345 -37.40 -41.95 -21.68
N LYS A 346 -36.87 -42.90 -20.90
CA LYS A 346 -36.91 -44.35 -21.23
C LYS A 346 -37.64 -45.19 -20.17
N ALA A 347 -38.76 -44.67 -19.67
CA ALA A 347 -39.73 -45.45 -18.90
C ALA A 347 -41.15 -45.14 -19.37
N LYS A 348 -41.52 -45.63 -20.55
CA LYS A 348 -42.91 -45.96 -20.88
C LYS A 348 -43.00 -47.02 -21.95
#